data_AF-A0A7K4XCF9-F1
#
_entry.id   AF-A0A7K4XCF9-F1
#
_cell.length_a   1.000
_cell.length_b   1.000
_cell.length_c   1.000
_cell.angle_alpha   90.00
_cell.angle_beta   90.00
_cell.angle_gamma   90.00
#
_symmetry.space_group_name_H-M   'P 1'
#
loop_
_entity.id
_entity.type
_entity.pdbx_description
1 polymer ?
#
loop_
_entity_poly.entity_id
_entity_poly.type
_entity_poly.pdbx_seq_one_letter_code
_entity_poly.pdbx_strand_id
1 'polypeptide(L)'
;TERFWTEDISTGIHYQINSESALTWHQARKSCQQQNAELLSITEAQEQAYIGELTKEFSFAFWIGLNALDFNSGWQWVGGSPFRYLNWAPEILNTIEKLRDPASNSSTVYAKLHWATPTREVGWGCVVPHTGQGLLFASWGELRPIQCTDGSWPYAGHCYSIHRDPKIWEDALSSCRKQDGDLASIHSIAEYSFLVSQLGYKPTEELWLGLNDLRAHFYFEWSDGTAVTFTKWQRGHPTYTNGLEDCVAMKGQDGYWTPDVCNKQLGYICKKKPSSQSSEKETIEDPGCQKGWKRYGFHCYLVGSSVLTFSEANRTCEQSKAYLATVESRNEQNFLISLTGLRSEKYFWIGLSDTEEQGSFRWTNGETPHFTHWNTAMPGR
;
A
#
# COMPACT_ATOMS: atom_id res chain seq x y z
N THR A 1 -18.83 -24.87 -17.13
CA THR A 1 -17.57 -24.18 -16.81
C THR A 1 -17.37 -23.98 -15.30
N GLU A 2 -18.42 -24.14 -14.48
CA GLU A 2 -18.40 -24.05 -12.99
C GLU A 2 -17.82 -25.27 -12.23
N ARG A 3 -17.31 -26.31 -12.92
CA ARG A 3 -17.02 -27.61 -12.27
C ARG A 3 -15.74 -27.66 -11.43
N PHE A 4 -14.94 -26.59 -11.42
CA PHE A 4 -13.59 -26.57 -10.82
C PHE A 4 -13.40 -25.45 -9.77
N TRP A 5 -14.45 -24.70 -9.46
CA TRP A 5 -14.42 -23.66 -8.44
C TRP A 5 -15.34 -24.05 -7.29
N THR A 6 -14.87 -23.83 -6.06
CA THR A 6 -15.65 -24.02 -4.84
C THR A 6 -15.96 -22.65 -4.26
N GLU A 7 -17.23 -22.40 -3.98
CA GLU A 7 -17.69 -21.17 -3.35
C GLU A 7 -17.76 -21.35 -1.83
N ASP A 8 -17.21 -20.39 -1.08
CA ASP A 8 -17.55 -20.20 0.32
C ASP A 8 -18.85 -19.41 0.40
N ILE A 9 -19.95 -20.10 0.70
CA ILE A 9 -21.30 -19.54 0.78
C ILE A 9 -21.40 -18.37 1.78
N SER A 10 -20.53 -18.34 2.79
CA SER A 10 -20.55 -17.29 3.82
C SER A 10 -19.97 -15.95 3.35
N THR A 11 -19.01 -16.00 2.42
CA THR A 11 -18.29 -14.82 1.92
C THR A 11 -18.57 -14.53 0.44
N GLY A 12 -19.12 -15.49 -0.30
CA GLY A 12 -19.30 -15.45 -1.76
C GLY A 12 -17.99 -15.60 -2.54
N ILE A 13 -16.88 -15.89 -1.86
CA ILE A 13 -15.56 -16.00 -2.49
C ILE A 13 -15.42 -17.36 -3.18
N HIS A 14 -14.86 -17.35 -4.39
CA HIS A 14 -14.63 -18.53 -5.19
C HIS A 14 -13.15 -18.93 -5.16
N TYR A 15 -12.89 -20.20 -4.88
CA TYR A 15 -11.57 -20.80 -4.76
C TYR A 15 -11.39 -21.94 -5.77
N GLN A 16 -10.18 -22.08 -6.33
CA GLN A 16 -9.80 -23.21 -7.17
C GLN A 16 -8.49 -23.80 -6.63
N ILE A 17 -8.46 -25.11 -6.37
CA ILE A 17 -7.26 -25.81 -5.93
C ILE A 17 -6.79 -26.74 -7.06
N ASN A 18 -5.60 -26.46 -7.57
CA ASN A 18 -4.97 -27.21 -8.65
C ASN A 18 -3.90 -28.12 -8.08
N SER A 19 -4.31 -29.36 -7.87
CA SER A 19 -3.66 -30.34 -7.01
C SER A 19 -2.70 -31.27 -7.76
N GLU A 20 -2.94 -31.46 -9.07
CA GLU A 20 -2.17 -32.36 -9.93
C GLU A 20 -1.14 -31.62 -10.81
N SER A 21 -1.04 -30.30 -10.67
CA SER A 21 -0.14 -29.46 -11.46
C SER A 21 1.17 -29.19 -10.73
N ALA A 22 2.30 -29.34 -11.42
CA ALA A 22 3.61 -28.93 -10.93
C ALA A 22 4.05 -27.66 -11.69
N LEU A 23 3.87 -26.49 -11.07
CA LEU A 23 4.23 -25.19 -11.65
C LEU A 23 5.18 -24.44 -10.71
N THR A 24 6.04 -23.59 -11.28
CA THR A 24 6.72 -22.54 -10.51
C THR A 24 5.71 -21.50 -10.01
N TRP A 25 6.06 -20.73 -8.96
CA TRP A 25 5.18 -19.69 -8.43
C TRP A 25 4.74 -18.68 -9.49
N HIS A 26 5.66 -18.22 -10.36
CA HIS A 26 5.33 -17.29 -11.44
C HIS A 26 4.40 -17.91 -12.50
N GLN A 27 4.56 -19.19 -12.81
CA GLN A 27 3.67 -19.89 -13.74
C GLN A 27 2.28 -20.11 -13.13
N ALA A 28 2.22 -20.51 -11.85
CA ALA A 28 0.97 -20.63 -11.11
C ALA A 28 0.21 -19.30 -11.07
N ARG A 29 0.91 -18.19 -10.78
CA ARG A 29 0.33 -16.85 -10.82
C ARG A 29 -0.26 -16.50 -12.18
N LYS A 30 0.51 -16.70 -13.26
CA LYS A 30 0.01 -16.47 -14.62
C LYS A 30 -1.21 -17.33 -14.93
N SER A 31 -1.28 -18.56 -14.42
CA SER A 31 -2.43 -19.44 -14.62
C SER A 31 -3.68 -18.97 -13.88
N CYS A 32 -3.57 -18.37 -12.69
CA CYS A 32 -4.71 -17.69 -12.04
C CYS A 32 -5.15 -16.46 -12.84
N GLN A 33 -4.19 -15.63 -13.27
CA GLN A 33 -4.46 -14.39 -14.01
C GLN A 33 -5.18 -14.62 -15.33
N GLN A 34 -4.86 -15.71 -16.03
CA GLN A 34 -5.55 -16.13 -17.26
C GLN A 34 -7.03 -16.49 -17.05
N GLN A 35 -7.43 -16.75 -15.80
CA GLN A 35 -8.80 -17.07 -15.39
C GLN A 35 -9.52 -15.88 -14.71
N ASN A 36 -9.01 -14.66 -14.84
CA ASN A 36 -9.49 -13.47 -14.11
C ASN A 36 -9.45 -13.63 -12.58
N ALA A 37 -8.51 -14.44 -12.09
CA ALA A 37 -8.26 -14.67 -10.67
C ALA A 37 -6.82 -14.25 -10.31
N GLU A 38 -6.47 -14.35 -9.05
CA GLU A 38 -5.09 -14.18 -8.57
C GLU A 38 -4.73 -15.33 -7.63
N LEU A 39 -3.44 -15.52 -7.34
CA LEU A 39 -3.04 -16.51 -6.32
C LEU A 39 -3.72 -16.21 -4.98
N LEU A 40 -4.05 -17.27 -4.24
CA LEU A 40 -4.74 -17.20 -2.96
C LEU A 40 -4.10 -16.18 -2.00
N SER A 41 -4.90 -15.23 -1.53
CA SER A 41 -4.59 -14.38 -0.38
C SER A 41 -5.45 -14.78 0.80
N ILE A 42 -4.89 -14.84 2.00
CA ILE A 42 -5.65 -15.14 3.22
C ILE A 42 -5.57 -13.92 4.13
N THR A 43 -6.71 -13.28 4.36
CA THR A 43 -6.76 -12.02 5.13
C THR A 43 -7.56 -12.13 6.43
N GLU A 44 -8.29 -13.23 6.62
CA GLU A 44 -9.15 -13.48 7.77
C GLU A 44 -8.89 -14.87 8.37
N ALA A 45 -9.10 -15.02 9.68
CA ALA A 45 -8.96 -16.31 10.36
C ALA A 45 -10.01 -17.33 9.90
N GLN A 46 -11.23 -16.87 9.57
CA GLN A 46 -12.30 -17.71 9.04
C GLN A 46 -11.94 -18.25 7.66
N GLU A 47 -11.35 -17.41 6.79
CA GLU A 47 -10.84 -17.82 5.48
C GLU A 47 -9.74 -18.88 5.62
N GLN A 48 -8.82 -18.70 6.57
CA GLN A 48 -7.79 -19.71 6.87
C GLN A 48 -8.39 -21.06 7.30
N ALA A 49 -9.43 -21.04 8.13
CA ALA A 49 -10.12 -22.25 8.57
C ALA A 49 -10.85 -22.95 7.40
N TYR A 50 -11.54 -22.18 6.55
CA TYR A 50 -12.22 -22.69 5.37
C TYR A 50 -11.24 -23.34 4.39
N ILE A 51 -10.14 -22.66 4.07
CA ILE A 51 -9.08 -23.21 3.21
C ILE A 51 -8.46 -24.45 3.86
N GLY A 52 -8.28 -24.46 5.17
CA GLY A 52 -7.77 -25.62 5.91
C GLY A 52 -8.65 -26.86 5.76
N GLU A 53 -9.98 -26.71 5.86
CA GLU A 53 -10.91 -27.82 5.63
C GLU A 53 -10.98 -28.23 4.15
N LEU A 54 -10.98 -27.27 3.22
CA LEU A 54 -10.97 -27.54 1.78
C LEU A 54 -9.70 -28.29 1.34
N THR A 55 -8.59 -28.11 2.07
CA THR A 55 -7.28 -28.68 1.72
C THR A 55 -6.90 -29.91 2.55
N LYS A 56 -7.76 -30.32 3.49
CA LYS A 56 -7.50 -31.37 4.48
C LYS A 56 -7.16 -32.73 3.88
N GLU A 57 -7.75 -33.04 2.73
CA GLU A 57 -7.52 -34.32 2.05
C GLU A 57 -6.24 -34.33 1.18
N PHE A 58 -5.64 -33.15 0.94
CA PHE A 58 -4.43 -33.05 0.13
C PHE A 58 -3.16 -33.25 0.96
N SER A 59 -2.32 -34.18 0.52
CA SER A 59 -1.06 -34.50 1.18
C SER A 59 0.10 -33.59 0.76
N PHE A 60 -0.08 -32.72 -0.24
CA PHE A 60 0.95 -31.82 -0.78
C PHE A 60 0.68 -30.36 -0.41
N ALA A 61 1.75 -29.57 -0.39
CA ALA A 61 1.68 -28.12 -0.28
C ALA A 61 1.19 -27.49 -1.59
N PHE A 62 0.68 -26.26 -1.51
CA PHE A 62 0.28 -25.48 -2.68
C PHE A 62 0.77 -24.03 -2.59
N TRP A 63 1.03 -23.41 -3.74
CA TRP A 63 1.40 -22.00 -3.83
C TRP A 63 0.26 -21.10 -3.39
N ILE A 64 0.63 -20.07 -2.63
CA ILE A 64 -0.21 -18.94 -2.24
C ILE A 64 0.40 -17.63 -2.77
N GLY A 65 -0.35 -16.54 -2.70
CA GLY A 65 0.05 -15.25 -3.23
C GLY A 65 1.08 -14.48 -2.39
N LEU A 66 1.42 -14.97 -1.19
CA LEU A 66 2.33 -14.28 -0.27
C LEU A 66 3.75 -14.34 -0.79
N ASN A 67 4.42 -13.18 -0.86
CA ASN A 67 5.76 -13.08 -1.40
C ASN A 67 6.51 -11.87 -0.81
N ALA A 68 7.83 -11.89 -0.98
CA ALA A 68 8.75 -10.79 -0.68
C ALA A 68 9.64 -10.51 -1.90
N LEU A 69 9.04 -10.48 -3.10
CA LEU A 69 9.76 -10.28 -4.37
C LEU A 69 10.17 -8.82 -4.60
N ASP A 70 9.47 -7.87 -3.96
CA ASP A 70 9.87 -6.47 -3.96
C ASP A 70 10.99 -6.27 -2.94
N PHE A 71 12.21 -6.03 -3.42
CA PHE A 71 13.40 -5.88 -2.58
C PHE A 71 13.31 -4.69 -1.61
N ASN A 72 12.47 -3.70 -1.89
CA ASN A 72 12.33 -2.52 -1.06
C ASN A 72 11.28 -2.70 0.04
N SER A 73 10.27 -3.57 -0.15
CA SER A 73 9.19 -3.76 0.81
C SER A 73 9.22 -5.13 1.49
N GLY A 74 8.36 -5.29 2.50
CA GLY A 74 8.19 -6.52 3.27
C GLY A 74 7.28 -7.53 2.58
N TRP A 75 6.71 -8.40 3.40
CA TRP A 75 5.74 -9.40 2.96
C TRP A 75 4.48 -8.74 2.42
N GLN A 76 4.01 -9.22 1.26
CA GLN A 76 2.81 -8.71 0.61
C GLN A 76 2.09 -9.82 -0.17
N TRP A 77 0.77 -9.68 -0.27
CA TRP A 77 -0.03 -10.50 -1.18
C TRP A 77 0.02 -9.94 -2.60
N VAL A 78 0.10 -10.82 -3.59
CA VAL A 78 -0.32 -10.43 -4.95
C VAL A 78 -1.81 -10.08 -4.96
N GLY A 79 -2.23 -9.24 -5.91
CA GLY A 79 -3.62 -8.78 -5.99
C GLY A 79 -3.96 -7.59 -5.07
N GLY A 80 -3.03 -7.18 -4.20
CA GLY A 80 -3.18 -5.96 -3.38
C GLY A 80 -3.91 -6.15 -2.06
N SER A 81 -4.29 -7.38 -1.70
CA SER A 81 -4.85 -7.70 -0.39
C SER A 81 -3.87 -7.30 0.74
N PRO A 82 -4.36 -6.75 1.85
CA PRO A 82 -3.51 -6.33 2.97
C PRO A 82 -2.93 -7.53 3.71
N PHE A 83 -1.62 -7.49 4.00
CA PHE A 83 -0.95 -8.52 4.79
C PHE A 83 -1.08 -8.23 6.28
N ARG A 84 -2.27 -8.51 6.83
CA ARG A 84 -2.65 -8.16 8.22
C ARG A 84 -3.01 -9.35 9.10
N TYR A 85 -3.21 -10.52 8.51
CA TYR A 85 -3.34 -11.79 9.23
C TYR A 85 -2.09 -12.64 8.99
N LEU A 86 -1.54 -13.25 10.03
CA LEU A 86 -0.32 -14.05 9.98
C LEU A 86 -0.61 -15.49 10.45
N ASN A 87 -0.11 -16.47 9.69
CA ASN A 87 -0.20 -17.89 10.05
C ASN A 87 1.07 -18.67 9.62
N TRP A 88 2.23 -18.18 10.06
CA TRP A 88 3.54 -18.76 9.75
C TRP A 88 3.74 -20.12 10.42
N ALA A 89 4.42 -21.05 9.73
CA ALA A 89 4.75 -22.34 10.36
C ALA A 89 5.88 -22.15 11.40
N PRO A 90 5.83 -22.85 12.55
CA PRO A 90 6.87 -22.76 13.58
C PRO A 90 8.30 -23.03 13.05
N GLU A 91 8.40 -23.89 12.03
CA GLU A 91 9.65 -24.31 11.39
C GLU A 91 10.26 -23.29 10.42
N ILE A 92 9.52 -22.25 10.01
CA ILE A 92 10.00 -21.18 9.12
C ILE A 92 10.52 -19.94 9.87
N LEU A 93 10.24 -19.81 11.16
CA LEU A 93 10.80 -18.74 12.01
C LEU A 93 12.32 -18.60 11.87
N ASN A 94 13.04 -19.72 11.95
CA ASN A 94 14.50 -19.77 11.83
C ASN A 94 15.01 -19.38 10.43
N THR A 95 14.13 -19.37 9.43
CA THR A 95 14.42 -18.99 8.04
C THR A 95 14.00 -17.55 7.74
N ILE A 96 12.92 -17.04 8.36
CA ILE A 96 12.52 -15.62 8.29
C ILE A 96 13.58 -14.72 8.92
N GLU A 97 14.18 -15.14 10.04
CA GLU A 97 15.34 -14.42 10.60
C GLU A 97 16.54 -14.37 9.64
N LYS A 98 16.75 -15.45 8.87
CA LYS A 98 17.78 -15.50 7.80
C LYS A 98 17.39 -14.72 6.55
N LEU A 99 16.11 -14.45 6.30
CA LEU A 99 15.62 -13.59 5.22
C LEU A 99 15.85 -12.09 5.49
N ARG A 100 16.32 -11.73 6.70
CA ARG A 100 16.91 -10.41 6.99
C ARG A 100 18.24 -10.22 6.24
N ASP A 101 18.91 -11.31 5.83
CA ASP A 101 20.14 -11.27 5.04
C ASP A 101 19.82 -10.96 3.56
N PRO A 102 20.40 -9.91 2.97
CA PRO A 102 20.23 -9.58 1.55
C PRO A 102 20.67 -10.68 0.57
N ALA A 103 21.37 -11.73 1.02
CA ALA A 103 21.84 -12.86 0.20
C ALA A 103 20.89 -14.09 0.16
N SER A 104 19.75 -14.09 0.84
CA SER A 104 18.84 -15.24 0.89
C SER A 104 17.92 -15.34 -0.35
N ASN A 105 17.99 -16.48 -1.05
CA ASN A 105 17.34 -16.73 -2.36
C ASN A 105 15.87 -17.17 -2.31
N SER A 106 15.19 -17.14 -1.16
CA SER A 106 13.82 -17.67 -1.05
C SER A 106 12.77 -16.58 -0.78
N SER A 107 12.22 -16.02 -1.86
CA SER A 107 11.29 -14.87 -1.83
C SER A 107 9.81 -15.23 -1.98
N THR A 108 9.45 -16.53 -1.97
CA THR A 108 8.08 -17.03 -2.23
C THR A 108 7.66 -18.05 -1.19
N VAL A 109 6.35 -18.23 -0.99
CA VAL A 109 5.78 -19.02 0.12
C VAL A 109 4.70 -20.00 -0.40
N TYR A 110 4.64 -21.20 0.18
CA TYR A 110 3.60 -22.22 0.00
C TYR A 110 2.81 -22.45 1.29
N ALA A 111 1.60 -22.99 1.19
CA ALA A 111 0.76 -23.37 2.33
C ALA A 111 0.40 -24.86 2.28
N LYS A 112 0.20 -25.45 3.46
CA LYS A 112 -0.45 -26.76 3.65
C LYS A 112 -1.42 -26.72 4.83
N LEU A 113 -0.94 -26.22 5.98
CA LEU A 113 -1.75 -25.76 7.14
C LEU A 113 -1.17 -24.47 7.78
N HIS A 114 0.12 -24.25 7.59
CA HIS A 114 0.84 -23.03 7.92
C HIS A 114 1.72 -22.62 6.71
N TRP A 115 2.22 -21.39 6.68
CA TRP A 115 2.96 -20.84 5.54
C TRP A 115 4.47 -21.12 5.60
N ALA A 116 5.07 -21.53 4.48
CA ALA A 116 6.43 -22.08 4.38
C ALA A 116 7.20 -21.73 3.08
N THR A 117 8.54 -21.74 3.06
CA THR A 117 9.36 -21.41 1.86
C THR A 117 9.94 -22.65 1.15
N PRO A 118 10.12 -22.65 -0.18
CA PRO A 118 10.13 -23.84 -1.03
C PRO A 118 11.46 -24.58 -1.06
N THR A 119 11.40 -25.91 -1.29
CA THR A 119 12.54 -26.70 -1.81
C THR A 119 12.21 -27.50 -3.09
N ARG A 120 10.94 -27.58 -3.57
CA ARG A 120 10.53 -28.26 -4.83
C ARG A 120 9.23 -27.71 -5.45
N GLU A 121 8.93 -28.11 -6.69
CA GLU A 121 7.68 -27.86 -7.44
C GLU A 121 6.46 -28.47 -6.73
N VAL A 122 5.37 -27.70 -6.60
CA VAL A 122 4.16 -28.04 -5.83
C VAL A 122 2.88 -27.55 -6.54
N GLY A 123 1.70 -27.98 -6.05
CA GLY A 123 0.38 -27.54 -6.52
C GLY A 123 0.13 -26.04 -6.29
N TRP A 124 -1.06 -25.51 -6.64
CA TRP A 124 -1.37 -24.08 -6.48
C TRP A 124 -2.86 -23.80 -6.27
N GLY A 125 -3.19 -22.69 -5.58
CA GLY A 125 -4.56 -22.25 -5.37
C GLY A 125 -4.83 -20.86 -5.94
N CYS A 126 -5.98 -20.67 -6.59
CA CYS A 126 -6.50 -19.37 -6.98
C CYS A 126 -7.65 -18.91 -6.10
N VAL A 127 -7.76 -17.60 -5.96
CA VAL A 127 -8.94 -16.93 -5.45
C VAL A 127 -9.41 -15.91 -6.48
N VAL A 128 -10.72 -15.85 -6.72
CA VAL A 128 -11.29 -14.69 -7.42
C VAL A 128 -11.38 -13.56 -6.41
N PRO A 129 -10.63 -12.45 -6.60
CA PRO A 129 -10.70 -11.33 -5.68
C PRO A 129 -12.13 -10.79 -5.64
N HIS A 130 -12.67 -10.58 -4.44
CA HIS A 130 -14.00 -10.00 -4.27
C HIS A 130 -14.02 -8.61 -4.93
N THR A 131 -14.71 -8.48 -6.05
CA THR A 131 -15.04 -7.19 -6.66
C THR A 131 -16.22 -6.60 -5.89
N GLY A 132 -15.99 -6.20 -4.64
CA GLY A 132 -17.07 -5.71 -3.80
C GLY A 132 -16.59 -5.19 -2.46
N GLN A 133 -15.92 -4.06 -2.47
CA GLN A 133 -16.61 -2.81 -2.23
C GLN A 133 -16.07 -1.89 -3.30
N GLY A 134 -16.94 -1.30 -4.12
CA GLY A 134 -16.51 -0.16 -4.91
C GLY A 134 -15.77 0.75 -3.95
N LEU A 135 -14.49 1.02 -4.24
CA LEU A 135 -13.80 2.13 -3.60
C LEU A 135 -14.82 3.25 -3.63
N LEU A 136 -15.29 3.70 -2.46
CA LEU A 136 -16.04 4.93 -2.36
C LEU A 136 -15.01 5.99 -2.73
N PHE A 137 -14.73 6.11 -4.03
CA PHE A 137 -14.21 7.30 -4.62
C PHE A 137 -15.31 8.30 -4.30
N ALA A 138 -15.13 9.04 -3.20
CA ALA A 138 -15.77 10.32 -3.07
C ALA A 138 -15.50 11.00 -4.41
N SER A 139 -16.57 11.18 -5.20
CA SER A 139 -16.43 11.80 -6.50
C SER A 139 -15.65 13.10 -6.26
N TRP A 140 -14.60 13.34 -7.02
CA TRP A 140 -13.72 14.50 -6.78
C TRP A 140 -14.51 15.83 -6.81
N GLY A 141 -15.73 15.82 -7.34
CA GLY A 141 -16.72 16.90 -7.27
C GLY A 141 -17.31 17.18 -5.87
N GLU A 142 -17.07 16.32 -4.87
CA GLU A 142 -17.62 16.43 -3.49
C GLU A 142 -16.55 16.66 -2.41
N LEU A 143 -15.25 16.60 -2.72
CA LEU A 143 -14.20 16.90 -1.75
C LEU A 143 -14.15 18.40 -1.48
N ARG A 144 -14.96 18.83 -0.51
CA ARG A 144 -15.00 20.21 -0.02
C ARG A 144 -13.70 20.55 0.71
N PRO A 145 -13.25 21.81 0.67
CA PRO A 145 -12.11 22.25 1.46
C PRO A 145 -12.37 22.01 2.93
N ILE A 146 -11.34 21.46 3.56
CA ILE A 146 -11.40 20.92 4.90
C ILE A 146 -10.64 21.88 5.81
N GLN A 147 -11.33 22.40 6.82
CA GLN A 147 -10.67 23.21 7.84
C GLN A 147 -10.19 22.33 8.99
N CYS A 148 -8.87 22.19 9.05
CA CYS A 148 -8.17 21.55 10.13
C CYS A 148 -7.76 22.59 11.17
N THR A 149 -7.92 22.27 12.45
CA THR A 149 -7.47 23.13 13.55
C THR A 149 -5.99 22.89 13.86
N ASP A 150 -5.38 23.82 14.59
CA ASP A 150 -4.11 23.62 15.29
C ASP A 150 -2.92 23.29 14.38
N GLY A 151 -2.94 23.77 13.13
CA GLY A 151 -1.86 23.52 12.17
C GLY A 151 -1.80 22.07 11.64
N SER A 152 -2.88 21.30 11.82
CA SER A 152 -3.01 19.96 11.23
C SER A 152 -3.19 20.04 9.71
N TRP A 153 -2.67 19.05 8.99
CA TRP A 153 -2.67 19.04 7.52
C TRP A 153 -3.90 18.30 6.98
N PRO A 154 -4.68 18.91 6.06
CA PRO A 154 -5.83 18.26 5.45
C PRO A 154 -5.42 17.28 4.34
N TYR A 155 -5.99 16.09 4.36
CA TYR A 155 -5.91 15.14 3.24
C TYR A 155 -7.13 14.22 3.22
N ALA A 156 -7.73 14.04 2.04
CA ALA A 156 -8.79 13.06 1.78
C ALA A 156 -9.90 12.98 2.85
N GLY A 157 -10.50 14.10 3.25
CA GLY A 157 -11.58 14.07 4.25
C GLY A 157 -11.13 14.15 5.72
N HIS A 158 -9.82 14.18 6.00
CA HIS A 158 -9.26 14.04 7.33
C HIS A 158 -8.17 15.07 7.61
N CYS A 159 -7.83 15.24 8.89
CA CYS A 159 -6.76 16.10 9.38
C CYS A 159 -5.69 15.27 10.07
N TYR A 160 -4.42 15.52 9.76
CA TYR A 160 -3.28 14.76 10.28
C TYR A 160 -2.29 15.66 11.00
N SER A 161 -1.66 15.14 12.05
CA SER A 161 -0.60 15.83 12.80
C SER A 161 0.49 14.85 13.24
N ILE A 162 1.75 15.28 13.14
CA ILE A 162 2.90 14.56 13.71
C ILE A 162 3.23 15.19 15.06
N HIS A 163 3.24 14.35 16.09
CA HIS A 163 3.66 14.67 17.44
C HIS A 163 5.04 14.08 17.70
N ARG A 164 5.99 14.93 18.09
CA ARG A 164 7.40 14.55 18.29
C ARG A 164 7.78 14.40 19.76
N ASP A 165 6.83 14.62 20.66
CA ASP A 165 6.96 14.27 22.08
C ASP A 165 6.90 12.74 22.22
N PRO A 166 7.99 12.07 22.64
CA PRO A 166 8.00 10.62 22.69
C PRO A 166 7.03 10.06 23.73
N LYS A 167 6.21 9.10 23.34
CA LYS A 167 5.24 8.39 24.18
C LYS A 167 5.23 6.91 23.86
N ILE A 168 4.83 6.10 24.85
CA ILE A 168 4.45 4.71 24.60
C ILE A 168 3.15 4.68 23.78
N TRP A 169 2.88 3.58 23.10
CA TRP A 169 1.77 3.50 22.13
C TRP A 169 0.40 3.83 22.76
N GLU A 170 0.12 3.31 23.96
CA GLU A 170 -1.14 3.58 24.69
C GLU A 170 -1.30 5.06 25.09
N ASP A 171 -0.21 5.70 25.50
CA ASP A 171 -0.20 7.12 25.85
C ASP A 171 -0.35 8.02 24.60
N ALA A 172 0.28 7.62 23.49
CA ALA A 172 0.12 8.28 22.20
C ALA A 172 -1.34 8.20 21.70
N LEU A 173 -1.94 7.01 21.79
CA LEU A 173 -3.36 6.79 21.50
C LEU A 173 -4.26 7.70 22.36
N SER A 174 -4.02 7.71 23.67
CA SER A 174 -4.74 8.57 24.60
C SER A 174 -4.54 10.06 24.29
N SER A 175 -3.37 10.45 23.80
CA SER A 175 -3.06 11.83 23.38
C SER A 175 -3.87 12.25 22.15
N CYS A 176 -3.96 11.39 21.13
CA CYS A 176 -4.77 11.65 19.93
C CYS A 176 -6.27 11.71 20.27
N ARG A 177 -6.76 10.80 21.13
CA ARG A 177 -8.16 10.76 21.56
C ARG A 177 -8.59 11.97 22.36
N LYS A 178 -7.69 12.58 23.14
CA LYS A 178 -7.95 13.86 23.81
C LYS A 178 -8.18 15.04 22.87
N GLN A 179 -7.81 14.89 21.59
CA GLN A 179 -7.97 15.91 20.54
C GLN A 179 -9.04 15.49 19.51
N ASP A 180 -10.01 14.68 19.93
CA ASP A 180 -11.11 14.16 19.11
C ASP A 180 -10.63 13.39 17.85
N GLY A 181 -9.45 12.78 17.94
CA GLY A 181 -8.86 11.94 16.92
C GLY A 181 -8.55 10.54 17.42
N ASP A 182 -7.71 9.84 16.67
CA ASP A 182 -7.10 8.57 17.04
C ASP A 182 -5.67 8.51 16.44
N LEU A 183 -4.90 7.47 16.75
CA LEU A 183 -3.67 7.21 16.01
C LEU A 183 -3.99 6.97 14.53
N ALA A 184 -3.10 7.40 13.64
CA ALA A 184 -3.39 7.39 12.22
C ALA A 184 -3.58 5.97 11.66
N SER A 185 -4.77 5.74 11.11
CA SER A 185 -5.11 4.64 10.19
C SER A 185 -4.73 5.00 8.75
N ILE A 186 -4.30 4.04 7.93
CA ILE A 186 -3.93 4.25 6.53
C ILE A 186 -4.64 3.21 5.63
N HIS A 187 -5.37 3.67 4.62
CA HIS A 187 -6.26 2.83 3.80
C HIS A 187 -5.89 2.76 2.33
N SER A 188 -4.92 3.57 1.89
CA SER A 188 -4.52 3.61 0.49
C SER A 188 -3.06 4.02 0.32
N ILE A 189 -2.51 3.69 -0.84
CA ILE A 189 -1.19 4.19 -1.24
C ILE A 189 -1.17 5.73 -1.29
N ALA A 190 -2.28 6.37 -1.66
CA ALA A 190 -2.38 7.83 -1.76
C ALA A 190 -2.23 8.51 -0.39
N GLU A 191 -2.92 7.97 0.63
CA GLU A 191 -2.83 8.43 2.03
C GLU A 191 -1.45 8.18 2.63
N TYR A 192 -0.87 6.99 2.43
CA TYR A 192 0.52 6.71 2.81
C TYR A 192 1.50 7.69 2.14
N SER A 193 1.35 7.90 0.83
CA SER A 193 2.23 8.79 0.08
C SER A 193 2.11 10.24 0.55
N PHE A 194 0.93 10.69 1.00
CA PHE A 194 0.75 11.99 1.64
C PHE A 194 1.53 12.09 2.97
N LEU A 195 1.44 11.08 3.84
CA LEU A 195 2.16 11.03 5.12
C LEU A 195 3.68 11.22 4.92
N VAL A 196 4.28 10.49 3.97
CA VAL A 196 5.74 10.52 3.78
C VAL A 196 6.24 11.72 2.97
N SER A 197 5.40 12.35 2.14
CA SER A 197 5.82 13.46 1.26
C SER A 197 5.44 14.85 1.79
N GLN A 198 4.27 15.00 2.42
CA GLN A 198 3.68 16.31 2.72
C GLN A 198 3.57 16.59 4.23
N LEU A 199 3.40 15.57 5.07
CA LEU A 199 3.16 15.75 6.51
C LEU A 199 4.43 16.17 7.30
N GLY A 200 5.57 16.30 6.63
CA GLY A 200 6.84 16.67 7.24
C GLY A 200 7.53 15.51 7.98
N TYR A 201 7.26 14.27 7.54
CA TYR A 201 7.99 13.07 7.97
C TYR A 201 9.48 13.17 7.63
N LYS A 202 10.34 12.69 8.53
CA LYS A 202 11.79 12.60 8.29
C LYS A 202 12.27 11.14 8.34
N PRO A 203 13.20 10.73 7.45
CA PRO A 203 13.79 9.38 7.44
C PRO A 203 14.37 8.89 8.78
N THR A 204 14.77 9.81 9.65
CA THR A 204 15.36 9.53 10.96
C THR A 204 14.31 9.35 12.06
N GLU A 205 13.03 9.57 11.76
CA GLU A 205 11.94 9.47 12.73
C GLU A 205 11.32 8.07 12.72
N GLU A 206 10.95 7.63 13.92
CA GLU A 206 10.08 6.49 14.15
C GLU A 206 8.79 7.01 14.78
N LEU A 207 7.66 6.75 14.14
CA LEU A 207 6.37 7.32 14.53
C LEU A 207 5.32 6.21 14.68
N TRP A 208 4.63 6.16 15.82
CA TRP A 208 3.52 5.25 16.03
C TRP A 208 2.37 5.50 15.05
N LEU A 209 1.81 4.40 14.55
CA LEU A 209 0.55 4.33 13.81
C LEU A 209 -0.50 3.60 14.66
N GLY A 210 -1.77 3.64 14.22
CA GLY A 210 -2.85 2.95 14.94
C GLY A 210 -2.88 1.43 14.77
N LEU A 211 -2.02 0.86 13.90
CA LEU A 211 -2.05 -0.56 13.58
C LEU A 211 -1.44 -1.37 14.73
N ASN A 212 -2.15 -2.38 15.19
CA ASN A 212 -1.75 -3.22 16.33
C ASN A 212 -2.44 -4.59 16.25
N ASP A 213 -1.94 -5.60 16.96
CA ASP A 213 -2.60 -6.91 17.12
C ASP A 213 -2.84 -7.25 18.62
N LEU A 214 -3.01 -6.21 19.45
CA LEU A 214 -3.20 -6.32 20.90
C LEU A 214 -4.46 -7.11 21.30
N ARG A 215 -5.52 -7.08 20.47
CA ARG A 215 -6.77 -7.81 20.75
C ARG A 215 -6.65 -9.29 20.42
N ALA A 216 -6.01 -9.58 19.29
CA ALA A 216 -5.90 -10.93 18.74
C ALA A 216 -4.52 -11.05 18.09
N HIS A 217 -3.62 -11.75 18.78
CA HIS A 217 -2.25 -11.93 18.31
C HIS A 217 -2.24 -12.52 16.89
N PHE A 218 -1.34 -12.00 16.03
CA PHE A 218 -1.24 -12.31 14.61
C PHE A 218 -2.37 -11.77 13.71
N TYR A 219 -3.24 -10.91 14.25
CA TYR A 219 -4.31 -10.26 13.51
C TYR A 219 -4.28 -8.75 13.74
N PHE A 220 -3.67 -8.03 12.80
CA PHE A 220 -3.52 -6.58 12.88
C PHE A 220 -4.84 -5.87 12.56
N GLU A 221 -5.22 -4.93 13.42
CA GLU A 221 -6.37 -4.05 13.32
C GLU A 221 -6.00 -2.59 13.61
N TRP A 222 -6.79 -1.65 13.09
CA TRP A 222 -6.62 -0.22 13.39
C TRP A 222 -7.26 0.15 14.72
N SER A 223 -6.60 0.97 15.52
CA SER A 223 -7.08 1.46 16.82
C SER A 223 -8.38 2.27 16.77
N ASP A 224 -8.67 2.87 15.61
CA ASP A 224 -9.89 3.62 15.34
C ASP A 224 -11.07 2.73 14.86
N GLY A 225 -10.84 1.42 14.73
CA GLY A 225 -11.83 0.42 14.33
C GLY A 225 -12.14 0.38 12.83
N THR A 226 -11.45 1.17 12.00
CA THR A 226 -11.59 1.10 10.54
C THR A 226 -10.99 -0.19 9.97
N ALA A 227 -11.48 -0.63 8.83
CA ALA A 227 -10.99 -1.86 8.20
C ALA A 227 -9.54 -1.69 7.70
N VAL A 228 -8.72 -2.72 7.89
CA VAL A 228 -7.37 -2.78 7.30
C VAL A 228 -7.50 -3.14 5.83
N THR A 229 -7.38 -2.16 4.95
CA THR A 229 -7.47 -2.31 3.48
C THR A 229 -6.13 -2.15 2.78
N PHE A 230 -5.10 -1.69 3.50
CA PHE A 230 -3.79 -1.40 2.95
C PHE A 230 -2.72 -1.70 4.00
N THR A 231 -1.60 -2.26 3.54
CA THR A 231 -0.40 -2.49 4.37
C THR A 231 0.85 -2.19 3.58
N LYS A 232 1.84 -1.55 4.22
CA LYS A 232 3.14 -1.26 3.60
C LYS A 232 4.31 -1.59 4.53
N TRP A 233 4.57 -2.88 4.66
CA TRP A 233 5.61 -3.39 5.56
C TRP A 233 7.02 -3.09 5.07
N GLN A 234 7.92 -2.84 6.02
CA GLN A 234 9.36 -2.77 5.80
C GLN A 234 9.88 -4.15 5.42
N ARG A 235 10.96 -4.20 4.64
CA ARG A 235 11.63 -5.45 4.30
C ARG A 235 11.85 -6.36 5.50
N GLY A 236 11.49 -7.62 5.33
CA GLY A 236 11.58 -8.67 6.35
C GLY A 236 10.40 -8.70 7.31
N HIS A 237 9.58 -7.64 7.38
CA HIS A 237 8.46 -7.54 8.31
C HIS A 237 7.10 -7.85 7.65
N PRO A 238 6.09 -8.19 8.47
CA PRO A 238 6.17 -8.52 9.89
C PRO A 238 6.90 -9.86 10.12
N THR A 239 7.68 -9.92 11.21
CA THR A 239 8.44 -11.12 11.63
C THR A 239 7.82 -11.74 12.88
N TYR A 240 8.06 -13.03 13.08
CA TYR A 240 7.85 -13.69 14.38
C TYR A 240 9.18 -13.66 15.14
N THR A 241 9.34 -12.75 16.09
CA THR A 241 10.58 -12.59 16.89
C THR A 241 10.39 -13.03 18.33
N ASN A 242 9.23 -12.73 18.94
CA ASN A 242 8.98 -13.06 20.36
C ASN A 242 7.52 -12.85 20.83
N GLY A 243 6.62 -12.33 19.98
CA GLY A 243 5.24 -12.01 20.36
C GLY A 243 5.12 -10.83 21.33
N LEU A 244 6.12 -9.93 21.36
CA LEU A 244 6.11 -8.72 22.20
C LEU A 244 5.98 -7.43 21.37
N GLU A 245 6.06 -7.55 20.05
CA GLU A 245 6.06 -6.44 19.09
C GLU A 245 4.65 -6.23 18.52
N ASP A 246 3.68 -5.93 19.39
CA ASP A 246 2.26 -5.89 19.00
C ASP A 246 1.79 -4.54 18.45
N CYS A 247 2.67 -3.52 18.42
CA CYS A 247 2.37 -2.16 17.98
C CYS A 247 3.19 -1.77 16.77
N VAL A 248 2.62 -1.04 15.82
CA VAL A 248 3.29 -0.76 14.55
C VAL A 248 3.77 0.69 14.48
N ALA A 249 5.03 0.86 14.10
CA ALA A 249 5.66 2.15 13.83
C ALA A 249 6.01 2.31 12.34
N MET A 250 5.92 3.54 11.87
CA MET A 250 6.42 4.01 10.59
C MET A 250 7.88 4.46 10.75
N LYS A 251 8.82 3.92 9.96
CA LYS A 251 10.25 4.28 10.06
C LYS A 251 11.05 4.15 8.77
N GLY A 252 12.26 4.73 8.77
CA GLY A 252 13.23 4.62 7.69
C GLY A 252 12.97 5.58 6.51
N GLN A 253 13.83 5.49 5.48
CA GLN A 253 13.79 6.41 4.34
C GLN A 253 12.43 6.46 3.64
N ASP A 254 11.76 5.32 3.55
CA ASP A 254 10.47 5.19 2.87
C ASP A 254 9.29 5.26 3.85
N GLY A 255 9.50 5.31 5.17
CA GLY A 255 8.40 5.26 6.13
C GLY A 255 7.60 3.96 6.04
N TYR A 256 8.24 2.82 5.77
CA TYR A 256 7.53 1.55 5.83
C TYR A 256 7.30 1.10 7.27
N TRP A 257 6.41 0.13 7.42
CA TRP A 257 5.87 -0.23 8.72
C TRP A 257 6.67 -1.37 9.33
N THR A 258 6.92 -1.28 10.64
CA THR A 258 7.49 -2.36 11.42
C THR A 258 6.73 -2.54 12.71
N PRO A 259 6.41 -3.80 13.09
CA PRO A 259 6.07 -4.10 14.47
C PRO A 259 7.22 -3.70 15.40
N ASP A 260 6.89 -3.20 16.58
CA ASP A 260 7.81 -2.79 17.63
C ASP A 260 7.11 -2.94 19.00
N VAL A 261 7.90 -2.92 20.09
CA VAL A 261 7.39 -3.12 21.44
C VAL A 261 6.58 -1.88 21.87
N CYS A 262 5.32 -2.07 22.24
CA CYS A 262 4.38 -0.99 22.56
C CYS A 262 4.86 0.00 23.64
N ASN A 263 5.73 -0.46 24.56
CA ASN A 263 6.31 0.34 25.64
C ASN A 263 7.51 1.21 25.23
N LYS A 264 7.90 1.19 23.95
CA LYS A 264 8.95 2.06 23.42
C LYS A 264 8.43 3.49 23.30
N GLN A 265 9.24 4.47 23.69
CA GLN A 265 8.87 5.88 23.58
C GLN A 265 9.22 6.42 22.19
N LEU A 266 8.20 6.65 21.35
CA LEU A 266 8.34 7.16 19.98
C LEU A 266 7.44 8.39 19.76
N GLY A 267 7.71 9.15 18.70
CA GLY A 267 6.72 10.11 18.19
C GLY A 267 5.49 9.38 17.66
N TYR A 268 4.44 10.10 17.27
CA TYR A 268 3.20 9.50 16.83
C TYR A 268 2.45 10.37 15.82
N ILE A 269 1.62 9.75 14.99
CA ILE A 269 0.78 10.44 14.02
C ILE A 269 -0.68 10.33 14.48
N CYS A 270 -1.35 11.47 14.66
CA CYS A 270 -2.79 11.50 14.90
C CYS A 270 -3.56 11.74 13.59
N LYS A 271 -4.74 11.14 13.49
CA LYS A 271 -5.73 11.38 12.43
C LYS A 271 -7.07 11.73 13.10
N LYS A 272 -7.72 12.79 12.62
CA LYS A 272 -9.05 13.19 13.10
C LYS A 272 -9.96 13.65 11.98
N LYS A 273 -11.26 13.62 12.25
CA LYS A 273 -12.25 14.26 11.39
C LYS A 273 -12.09 15.77 11.45
N PRO A 274 -12.46 16.50 10.39
CA PRO A 274 -12.33 17.94 10.39
C PRO A 274 -13.34 18.62 11.30
N SER A 275 -12.95 19.79 11.81
CA SER A 275 -13.76 20.60 12.73
C SER A 275 -15.02 21.18 12.07
N SER A 276 -14.94 21.47 10.77
CA SER A 276 -16.08 21.87 9.94
C SER A 276 -15.82 21.53 8.47
N GLN A 277 -16.91 21.36 7.71
CA GLN A 277 -16.86 21.30 6.25
C GLN A 277 -17.34 22.65 5.72
N SER A 278 -16.47 23.38 5.02
CA SER A 278 -16.87 24.64 4.39
C SER A 278 -17.94 24.39 3.31
N SER A 279 -18.89 25.32 3.15
CA SER A 279 -19.91 25.29 2.09
C SER A 279 -19.39 25.85 0.75
N GLU A 280 -18.18 26.40 0.73
CA GLU A 280 -17.58 27.04 -0.44
C GLU A 280 -16.47 26.16 -1.04
N LYS A 281 -16.37 26.12 -2.37
CA LYS A 281 -15.21 25.56 -3.06
C LYS A 281 -14.04 26.53 -2.91
N GLU A 282 -13.26 26.43 -1.84
CA GLU A 282 -11.95 27.08 -1.80
C GLU A 282 -11.10 26.55 -2.94
N THR A 283 -10.67 27.48 -3.76
CA THR A 283 -9.51 27.33 -4.60
C THR A 283 -8.30 27.35 -3.71
N ILE A 284 -7.58 26.23 -3.60
CA ILE A 284 -6.31 26.20 -2.89
C ILE A 284 -5.41 27.28 -3.48
N GLU A 285 -5.16 28.32 -2.69
CA GLU A 285 -4.16 29.34 -2.96
C GLU A 285 -2.89 28.94 -2.22
N ASP A 286 -2.05 28.14 -2.87
CA ASP A 286 -0.71 27.86 -2.36
C ASP A 286 0.18 29.09 -2.58
N PRO A 287 0.78 29.68 -1.53
CA PRO A 287 1.62 30.85 -1.67
C PRO A 287 2.77 30.62 -2.67
N GLY A 288 2.76 31.38 -3.76
CA GLY A 288 3.74 31.31 -4.84
C GLY A 288 3.31 30.47 -6.05
N CYS A 289 2.14 29.83 -6.03
CA CYS A 289 1.58 29.10 -7.17
C CYS A 289 0.35 29.80 -7.74
N GLN A 290 0.04 29.50 -9.01
CA GLN A 290 -1.19 29.98 -9.65
C GLN A 290 -2.42 29.30 -9.02
N LYS A 291 -3.57 29.96 -9.11
CA LYS A 291 -4.84 29.43 -8.60
C LYS A 291 -5.13 28.03 -9.14
N GLY A 292 -5.37 27.06 -8.26
CA GLY A 292 -5.63 25.66 -8.60
C GLY A 292 -4.39 24.79 -8.77
N TRP A 293 -3.19 25.36 -8.66
CA TRP A 293 -1.94 24.61 -8.65
C TRP A 293 -1.54 24.27 -7.21
N LYS A 294 -0.98 23.07 -7.04
CA LYS A 294 -0.51 22.56 -5.76
C LYS A 294 1.00 22.69 -5.65
N ARG A 295 1.48 23.30 -4.56
CA ARG A 295 2.92 23.44 -4.35
C ARG A 295 3.54 22.19 -3.75
N TYR A 296 4.68 21.77 -4.30
CA TYR A 296 5.56 20.79 -3.67
C TYR A 296 7.02 21.17 -3.92
N GLY A 297 7.77 21.38 -2.83
CA GLY A 297 9.12 21.92 -2.89
C GLY A 297 9.17 23.29 -3.55
N PHE A 298 9.93 23.38 -4.65
CA PHE A 298 10.09 24.60 -5.46
C PHE A 298 9.20 24.61 -6.71
N HIS A 299 8.36 23.59 -6.90
CA HIS A 299 7.52 23.43 -8.08
C HIS A 299 6.03 23.54 -7.73
N CYS A 300 5.23 23.89 -8.74
CA CYS A 300 3.78 23.91 -8.69
C CYS A 300 3.26 22.87 -9.68
N TYR A 301 2.28 22.08 -9.28
CA TYR A 301 1.71 20.99 -10.08
C TYR A 301 0.21 21.19 -10.28
N LEU A 302 -0.28 20.79 -11.44
CA LEU A 302 -1.70 20.83 -11.78
C LEU A 302 -2.10 19.50 -12.39
N VAL A 303 -3.25 18.96 -11.98
CA VAL A 303 -3.83 17.78 -12.61
C VAL A 303 -4.92 18.22 -13.58
N GLY A 304 -4.74 17.96 -14.86
CA GLY A 304 -5.74 18.25 -15.90
C GLY A 304 -7.02 17.45 -15.68
N SER A 305 -8.18 18.06 -15.96
CA SER A 305 -9.49 17.40 -15.84
C SER A 305 -9.94 16.68 -17.11
N SER A 306 -9.34 17.01 -18.26
CA SER A 306 -9.70 16.45 -19.56
C SER A 306 -8.87 15.22 -19.89
N VAL A 307 -9.51 14.20 -20.49
CA VAL A 307 -8.82 13.03 -21.04
C VAL A 307 -8.21 13.42 -22.38
N LEU A 308 -6.89 13.40 -22.48
CA LEU A 308 -6.12 13.86 -23.64
C LEU A 308 -5.11 12.79 -24.07
N THR A 309 -4.67 12.84 -25.33
CA THR A 309 -3.47 12.12 -25.78
C THR A 309 -2.20 12.76 -25.22
N PHE A 310 -1.06 12.05 -25.24
CA PHE A 310 0.22 12.58 -24.77
C PHE A 310 0.60 13.91 -25.46
N SER A 311 0.46 13.99 -26.79
CA SER A 311 0.79 15.19 -27.57
C SER A 311 -0.12 16.37 -27.22
N GLU A 312 -1.43 16.14 -27.05
CA GLU A 312 -2.38 17.17 -26.65
C GLU A 312 -2.13 17.65 -25.21
N ALA A 313 -1.81 16.72 -24.30
CA ALA A 313 -1.47 17.02 -22.92
C ALA A 313 -0.20 17.88 -22.84
N ASN A 314 0.86 17.51 -23.59
CA ASN A 314 2.09 18.28 -23.65
C ASN A 314 1.85 19.70 -24.16
N ARG A 315 1.11 19.85 -25.26
CA ARG A 315 0.73 21.16 -25.80
C ARG A 315 -0.08 22.00 -24.80
N THR A 316 -0.96 21.37 -24.03
CA THR A 316 -1.77 22.05 -23.01
C THR A 316 -0.90 22.57 -21.85
N CYS A 317 0.08 21.78 -21.42
CA CYS A 317 1.08 22.21 -20.44
C CYS A 317 1.91 23.40 -20.97
N GLU A 318 2.42 23.32 -22.20
CA GLU A 318 3.20 24.39 -22.84
C GLU A 318 2.41 25.71 -22.94
N GLN A 319 1.13 25.63 -23.33
CA GLN A 319 0.22 26.79 -23.38
C GLN A 319 0.03 27.45 -22.01
N SER A 320 0.16 26.67 -20.93
CA SER A 320 0.10 27.15 -19.54
C SER A 320 1.46 27.61 -19.00
N LYS A 321 2.49 27.73 -19.86
CA LYS A 321 3.89 28.01 -19.49
C LYS A 321 4.46 26.97 -18.50
N ALA A 322 4.03 25.73 -18.64
CA ALA A 322 4.47 24.57 -17.88
C ALA A 322 4.90 23.45 -18.83
N TYR A 323 5.26 22.29 -18.28
CA TYR A 323 5.55 21.07 -19.02
C TYR A 323 4.91 19.88 -18.30
N LEU A 324 4.80 18.73 -18.98
CA LEU A 324 4.33 17.50 -18.32
C LEU A 324 5.27 17.14 -17.16
N ALA A 325 4.71 16.80 -16.01
CA ALA A 325 5.47 16.62 -14.77
C ALA A 325 6.66 15.66 -14.94
N THR A 326 7.83 16.09 -14.47
CA THR A 326 8.99 15.24 -14.26
C THR A 326 8.89 14.54 -12.90
N VAL A 327 9.75 13.54 -12.69
CA VAL A 327 9.87 12.87 -11.39
C VAL A 327 11.35 12.69 -11.08
N GLU A 328 11.89 13.55 -10.23
CA GLU A 328 13.30 13.63 -9.88
C GLU A 328 13.61 12.85 -8.60
N SER A 329 12.61 12.61 -7.76
CA SER A 329 12.79 11.94 -6.47
C SER A 329 11.62 11.05 -6.08
N ARG A 330 11.89 10.15 -5.14
CA ARG A 330 10.87 9.31 -4.51
C ARG A 330 9.79 10.13 -3.78
N ASN A 331 10.18 11.23 -3.13
CA ASN A 331 9.21 12.04 -2.39
C ASN A 331 8.29 12.82 -3.33
N GLU A 332 8.80 13.27 -4.48
CA GLU A 332 8.00 13.84 -5.55
C GLU A 332 7.07 12.79 -6.18
N GLN A 333 7.55 11.57 -6.43
CA GLN A 333 6.70 10.45 -6.86
C GLN A 333 5.55 10.20 -5.88
N ASN A 334 5.83 10.20 -4.57
CA ASN A 334 4.81 10.05 -3.53
C ASN A 334 3.85 11.24 -3.52
N PHE A 335 4.34 12.46 -3.66
CA PHE A 335 3.49 13.64 -3.77
C PHE A 335 2.51 13.49 -4.96
N LEU A 336 2.99 13.11 -6.15
CA LEU A 336 2.14 12.90 -7.33
C LEU A 336 1.11 11.77 -7.13
N ILE A 337 1.50 10.67 -6.45
CA ILE A 337 0.57 9.59 -6.08
C ILE A 337 -0.51 10.12 -5.12
N SER A 338 -0.14 10.93 -4.13
CA SER A 338 -1.12 11.48 -3.19
C SER A 338 -2.06 12.49 -3.85
N LEU A 339 -1.58 13.23 -4.86
CA LEU A 339 -2.33 14.23 -5.61
C LEU A 339 -3.34 13.59 -6.57
N THR A 340 -2.97 12.46 -7.18
CA THR A 340 -3.79 11.77 -8.19
C THR A 340 -4.56 10.56 -7.66
N GLY A 341 -4.12 9.94 -6.56
CA GLY A 341 -4.62 8.64 -6.10
C GLY A 341 -6.05 8.63 -5.54
N LEU A 342 -6.67 9.80 -5.34
CA LEU A 342 -8.09 9.92 -4.99
C LEU A 342 -9.00 10.07 -6.21
N ARG A 343 -8.41 10.16 -7.40
CA ARG A 343 -9.14 10.29 -8.66
C ARG A 343 -9.55 8.92 -9.20
N SER A 344 -10.66 8.90 -9.93
CA SER A 344 -11.19 7.67 -10.55
C SER A 344 -10.47 7.29 -11.84
N GLU A 345 -9.73 8.22 -12.46
CA GLU A 345 -8.99 7.93 -13.68
C GLU A 345 -7.86 6.94 -13.41
N LYS A 346 -7.70 5.98 -14.34
CA LYS A 346 -6.76 4.88 -14.20
C LYS A 346 -5.30 5.28 -14.48
N TYR A 347 -5.08 6.29 -15.32
CA TYR A 347 -3.76 6.71 -15.77
C TYR A 347 -3.67 8.22 -15.88
N PHE A 348 -2.48 8.75 -15.59
CA PHE A 348 -2.13 10.15 -15.71
C PHE A 348 -0.84 10.28 -16.51
N TRP A 349 -0.79 11.21 -17.47
CA TRP A 349 0.41 11.47 -18.24
C TRP A 349 1.48 12.16 -17.37
N ILE A 350 2.73 11.71 -17.52
CA ILE A 350 3.94 12.39 -17.05
C ILE A 350 4.84 12.65 -18.26
N GLY A 351 5.93 13.42 -18.09
CA GLY A 351 6.77 13.86 -19.20
C GLY A 351 7.76 12.82 -19.75
N LEU A 352 7.81 11.59 -19.22
CA LEU A 352 8.81 10.60 -19.65
C LEU A 352 8.36 9.90 -20.93
N SER A 353 9.18 9.96 -21.99
CA SER A 353 8.89 9.32 -23.27
C SER A 353 10.16 8.95 -24.04
N ASP A 354 10.07 7.99 -24.96
CA ASP A 354 11.12 7.58 -25.88
C ASP A 354 10.79 7.98 -27.34
N THR A 355 9.96 9.00 -27.52
CA THR A 355 9.51 9.44 -28.85
C THR A 355 10.61 10.09 -29.69
N GLU A 356 11.65 10.64 -29.05
CA GLU A 356 12.81 11.21 -29.73
C GLU A 356 13.75 10.12 -30.26
N GLU A 357 14.02 9.11 -29.45
CA GLU A 357 14.87 7.98 -29.76
C GLU A 357 14.30 6.72 -29.10
N GLN A 358 13.82 5.78 -29.92
CA GLN A 358 13.17 4.57 -29.43
C GLN A 358 14.09 3.79 -28.47
N GLY A 359 13.58 3.47 -27.28
CA GLY A 359 14.34 2.81 -26.21
C GLY A 359 15.17 3.76 -25.32
N SER A 360 15.23 5.04 -25.63
CA SER A 360 15.95 6.08 -24.88
C SER A 360 14.95 7.06 -24.26
N PHE A 361 14.59 6.84 -23.00
CA PHE A 361 13.60 7.65 -22.30
C PHE A 361 14.17 9.00 -21.83
N ARG A 362 13.50 10.09 -22.21
CA ARG A 362 13.82 11.47 -21.81
C ARG A 362 12.58 12.21 -21.32
N TRP A 363 12.80 13.21 -20.48
CA TRP A 363 11.74 14.12 -20.05
C TRP A 363 11.42 15.15 -21.15
N THR A 364 10.16 15.57 -21.26
CA THR A 364 9.73 16.61 -22.21
C THR A 364 10.40 17.97 -22.00
N ASN A 365 10.99 18.23 -20.84
CA ASN A 365 11.77 19.44 -20.57
C ASN A 365 13.24 19.32 -21.03
N GLY A 366 13.65 18.19 -21.60
CA GLY A 366 15.00 17.89 -22.10
C GLY A 366 15.94 17.24 -21.08
N GLU A 367 15.52 17.10 -19.82
CA GLU A 367 16.35 16.50 -18.77
C GLU A 367 16.44 14.97 -18.88
N THR A 368 17.51 14.41 -18.32
CA THR A 368 17.71 12.96 -18.23
C THR A 368 17.11 12.40 -16.94
N PRO A 369 16.41 11.25 -16.98
CA PRO A 369 15.83 10.66 -15.78
C PRO A 369 16.93 10.11 -14.85
N HIS A 370 17.04 10.68 -13.65
CA HIS A 370 17.90 10.17 -12.57
C HIS A 370 17.16 9.27 -11.58
N PHE A 371 15.84 9.32 -11.60
CA PHE A 371 14.94 8.48 -10.80
C PHE A 371 13.99 7.73 -11.74
N THR A 372 13.69 6.48 -11.39
CA THR A 372 12.70 5.68 -12.11
C THR A 372 11.80 4.94 -11.15
N HIS A 373 10.52 4.82 -11.52
CA HIS A 373 9.51 4.08 -10.76
C HIS A 373 8.68 3.21 -11.72
N TRP A 374 9.37 2.33 -12.44
CA TRP A 374 8.75 1.46 -13.42
C TRP A 374 7.80 0.45 -12.78
N ASN A 375 6.70 0.17 -13.46
CA ASN A 375 5.82 -0.95 -13.11
C ASN A 375 6.48 -2.29 -13.49
N THR A 376 5.91 -3.40 -13.01
CA THR A 376 6.36 -4.75 -13.34
C THR A 376 6.39 -4.93 -14.87
N ALA A 377 7.53 -5.41 -15.39
CA ALA A 377 7.80 -5.62 -16.82
C ALA A 377 7.81 -4.35 -17.70
N MET A 378 7.96 -3.17 -17.11
CA MET A 378 8.20 -1.89 -17.83
C MET A 378 9.68 -1.49 -17.79
N PRO A 379 10.20 -0.72 -18.76
CA PRO A 379 9.52 -0.25 -19.98
C PRO A 379 9.33 -1.32 -21.07
N GLY A 380 9.86 -2.53 -20.84
CA GLY A 380 9.93 -3.59 -21.85
C GLY A 380 11.36 -3.80 -22.34
N ARG A 381 11.53 -4.64 -23.37
CA ARG A 381 12.77 -4.78 -24.12
C ARG A 381 12.66 -4.07 -25.46
#